data_AF-A0A918PHK9-F1
#
_entry.id   AF-A0A918PHK9-F1
#
_cell.length_a   1.000
_cell.length_b   1.000
_cell.length_c   1.000
_cell.angle_alpha   90.00
_cell.angle_beta   90.00
_cell.angle_gamma   90.00
#
_symmetry.space_group_name_H-M   'P 1'
#
loop_
_entity.id
_entity.type
_entity.pdbx_description
1 polymer ?
#
loop_
_entity_poly.entity_id
_entity_poly.type
_entity_poly.pdbx_seq_one_letter_code
_entity_poly.pdbx_strand_id
1 'polypeptide(L)' 'MTTRTITVAETHAFARSAERIWSESERAELVDHVAHHPEAGDVIPGTGLPDAHIVIERREQV' A
#
# COMPACT_ATOMS: atom_id res chain seq x y z
N MET A 1 -19.78 -1.42 -0.19
CA MET A 1 -18.81 -1.00 -1.22
C MET A 1 -18.12 -2.25 -1.72
N THR A 2 -17.92 -2.40 -3.02
CA THR A 2 -17.30 -3.60 -3.61
C THR A 2 -15.79 -3.52 -3.47
N THR A 3 -15.22 -4.18 -2.47
CA THR A 3 -13.77 -4.34 -2.31
C THR A 3 -13.24 -5.12 -3.50
N ARG A 4 -12.50 -4.44 -4.38
CA ARG A 4 -11.84 -5.06 -5.53
C ARG A 4 -10.39 -5.26 -5.15
N THR A 5 -9.91 -6.50 -5.17
CA THR A 5 -8.49 -6.78 -4.98
C THR A 5 -7.66 -6.02 -6.00
N ILE A 6 -6.61 -5.36 -5.54
CA ILE A 6 -5.67 -4.61 -6.37
C ILE A 6 -4.27 -5.20 -6.28
N THR A 7 -3.46 -4.97 -7.30
CA THR A 7 -2.02 -5.23 -7.21
C THR A 7 -1.36 -4.10 -6.43
N VAL A 8 -0.59 -4.44 -5.40
CA VAL A 8 0.22 -3.51 -4.64
C VAL A 8 1.65 -3.54 -5.17
N ALA A 9 2.20 -2.38 -5.50
CA ALA A 9 3.60 -2.22 -5.85
C ALA A 9 4.30 -1.43 -4.75
N GLU A 10 5.40 -1.98 -4.21
CA GLU A 10 6.20 -1.28 -3.21
C GLU A 10 7.18 -0.32 -3.90
N THR A 11 7.32 0.89 -3.36
CA THR A 11 8.38 1.81 -3.79
C THR A 11 9.69 1.50 -3.08
N HIS A 12 10.82 1.83 -3.72
CA HIS A 12 12.13 1.68 -3.08
C HIS A 12 12.26 2.46 -1.76
N ALA A 13 11.62 3.63 -1.65
CA ALA A 13 11.63 4.43 -0.44
C ALA A 13 10.85 3.76 0.71
N PHE A 14 9.70 3.16 0.39
CA PHE A 14 8.92 2.38 1.34
C PHE A 14 9.70 1.14 1.81
N ALA A 15 10.21 0.31 0.89
CA ALA A 15 10.91 -0.92 1.21
C ALA A 15 12.08 -0.70 2.18
N ARG A 16 12.94 0.30 1.89
CA ARG A 16 14.06 0.68 2.77
C ARG A 16 13.64 1.11 4.17
N SER A 17 12.47 1.75 4.29
CA SER A 17 11.94 2.19 5.57
C SER A 17 11.31 1.03 6.33
N ALA A 18 10.57 0.17 5.63
CA ALA A 18 9.90 -1.00 6.17
C ALA A 18 10.90 -2.02 6.73
N GLU A 19 12.00 -2.30 6.03
CA GLU A 19 13.06 -3.23 6.49
C GLU A 19 13.68 -2.88 7.85
N ARG A 20 13.60 -1.62 8.27
CA ARG A 20 14.11 -1.16 9.56
C ARG A 20 13.12 -1.34 10.71
N ILE A 21 11.84 -1.54 10.41
CA ILE A 21 10.73 -1.47 11.37
C ILE A 21 10.04 -2.83 11.48
N TRP A 22 9.85 -3.50 10.35
CA TRP A 22 9.10 -4.74 10.24
C TRP A 22 9.97 -5.89 9.75
N SER A 23 9.63 -7.08 10.22
CA SER A 23 10.06 -8.32 9.59
C SER A 23 9.42 -8.48 8.21
N GLU A 24 9.99 -9.37 7.39
CA GLU A 24 9.46 -9.67 6.06
C GLU A 24 8.01 -10.20 6.12
N SER A 25 7.67 -11.02 7.12
CA SER A 25 6.32 -11.56 7.30
C SER A 25 5.29 -10.48 7.65
N GLU A 26 5.62 -9.58 8.58
CA GLU A 26 4.72 -8.46 8.93
C GLU A 26 4.50 -7.52 7.75
N ARG A 27 5.55 -7.27 6.96
CA ARG A 27 5.44 -6.48 5.73
C ARG A 27 4.55 -7.18 4.70
N ALA A 28 4.68 -8.50 4.53
CA ALA A 28 3.85 -9.27 3.61
C ALA A 28 2.37 -9.25 4.02
N GLU A 29 2.07 -9.36 5.33
CA GLU A 29 0.70 -9.26 5.85
C GLU A 29 0.09 -7.87 5.59
N LEU A 30 0.88 -6.80 5.74
CA LEU A 30 0.43 -5.44 5.40
C LEU A 30 0.09 -5.31 3.90
N VAL A 31 0.97 -5.81 3.02
CA VAL A 31 0.77 -5.77 1.57
C VAL A 31 -0.50 -6.54 1.18
N ASP A 32 -0.70 -7.73 1.75
CA ASP A 32 -1.89 -8.54 1.52
C ASP A 32 -3.16 -7.83 2.01
N HIS A 33 -3.12 -7.20 3.18
CA HIS A 33 -4.25 -6.45 3.71
C HIS A 33 -4.66 -5.31 2.78
N VAL A 34 -3.70 -4.51 2.31
CA VAL A 34 -3.93 -3.36 1.43
C VAL A 34 -4.41 -3.79 0.04
N ALA A 35 -3.93 -4.93 -0.45
CA ALA A 35 -4.40 -5.51 -1.70
C ALA A 35 -5.91 -5.81 -1.64
N HIS A 36 -6.40 -6.30 -0.50
CA HIS A 36 -7.81 -6.65 -0.28
C HIS A 36 -8.67 -5.49 0.22
N HIS A 37 -8.06 -4.44 0.80
CA HIS A 37 -8.75 -3.29 1.38
C HIS A 37 -8.05 -1.99 0.92
N PRO A 38 -8.15 -1.61 -0.36
CA PRO A 38 -7.48 -0.43 -0.90
C PRO A 38 -7.91 0.89 -0.26
N GLU A 39 -9.08 0.93 0.40
CA GLU A 39 -9.59 2.05 1.17
C GLU A 39 -9.19 2.03 2.65
N ALA A 40 -8.39 1.06 3.09
CA ALA A 40 -7.92 0.97 4.47
C ALA A 40 -6.82 2.02 4.73
N GLY A 41 -7.24 3.19 5.21
CA GLY A 41 -6.39 4.23 5.76
C GLY A 41 -7.17 5.53 6.01
N ASP A 42 -6.46 6.59 6.43
CA ASP A 42 -7.03 7.92 6.65
C ASP A 42 -6.35 9.00 5.79
N VAL A 43 -7.15 9.93 5.23
CA VAL A 43 -6.68 10.94 4.30
C VAL A 43 -5.80 11.91 5.04
N ILE A 44 -4.53 11.99 4.61
CA ILE A 44 -3.62 13.03 5.07
C ILE A 44 -3.88 14.27 4.20
N PRO A 45 -4.62 15.28 4.70
CA PRO A 45 -5.07 16.39 3.87
C PRO A 45 -3.86 17.22 3.41
N GLY A 46 -3.93 17.74 2.18
CA GLY A 46 -2.90 18.64 1.65
C GLY A 46 -1.67 17.98 1.02
N THR A 47 -1.59 16.64 0.98
CA THR A 47 -0.51 15.91 0.30
C THR A 47 -0.89 15.43 -1.12
N GLY A 48 -2.19 15.40 -1.45
CA GLY A 48 -2.69 14.83 -2.70
C GLY A 48 -2.55 13.30 -2.78
N LEU A 49 -2.12 12.65 -1.70
CA LEU A 49 -1.98 11.20 -1.61
C LEU A 49 -3.19 10.62 -0.85
N PRO A 50 -3.76 9.49 -1.29
CA PRO A 50 -4.63 8.71 -0.43
C PRO A 50 -3.80 8.13 0.74
N ASP A 51 -4.36 8.25 1.93
CA ASP A 51 -4.48 7.24 2.98
C ASP A 51 -3.53 6.05 2.80
N ALA A 52 -2.48 6.05 3.61
CA ALA A 52 -1.34 5.12 3.57
C ALA A 52 -0.30 5.40 2.48
N HIS A 53 0.95 5.63 2.92
CA HIS A 53 2.15 5.85 2.10
C HIS A 53 2.57 4.65 1.20
N ILE A 54 1.66 3.73 0.88
CA ILE A 54 1.85 2.72 -0.14
C ILE A 54 1.40 3.35 -1.45
N VAL A 55 2.35 3.81 -2.25
CA VAL A 55 2.07 4.32 -3.59
C VAL A 55 1.73 3.14 -4.48
N ILE A 56 0.43 2.85 -4.59
CA ILE A 56 -0.10 1.80 -5.46
C ILE A 56 -0.08 2.36 -6.89
N GLU A 57 0.99 2.06 -7.63
CA GLU A 57 0.96 2.26 -9.08
C GLU A 57 -0.02 1.27 -9.69
N ARG A 58 -1.23 1.74 -10.05
CA ARG A 58 -2.11 0.98 -10.93
C ARG A 58 -1.41 0.79 -12.27
N ARG A 59 -0.88 -0.40 -12.51
CA ARG A 59 -0.57 -0.82 -13.88
C ARG A 59 -1.89 -1.15 -14.55
N GLU A 60 -2.32 -0.29 -15.46
CA GLU A 60 -3.36 -0.65 -16.41
C GLU A 60 -2.88 -1.89 -17.16
N GLN A 61 -3.65 -2.99 -17.03
CA GLN A 61 -3.41 -4.21 -17.79
C GLN A 61 -3.73 -3.90 -19.26
N VAL A 62 -2.72 -4.05 -20.11
CA VAL A 62 -2.86 -4.04 -21.58
C VAL A 62 -3.65 -5.27 -22.02
#